data_AF-A0A3S3Q8N3-F1
#
_entry.id   AF-A0A3S3Q8N3-F1
#
_cell.length_a   1.000
_cell.length_b   1.000
_cell.length_c   1.000
_cell.angle_alpha   90.00
_cell.angle_beta   90.00
_cell.angle_gamma   90.00
#
_symmetry.space_group_name_H-M   'P 1'
#
loop_
_entity.id
_entity.type
_entity.pdbx_description
1 polymer ?
#
loop_
_entity_poly.entity_id
_entity_poly.type
_entity_poly.pdbx_seq_one_letter_code
_entity_poly.pdbx_strand_id
1 'polypeptide(L)'
;MSLRTKLLSILDVVLRVPPIFAMDSILVSGFSAFHNSNSQRIINLKAPNAPENLTADQYISIKRNITYTLVEHDDYSVLAELTDFLGWILIYSHVFLISFAMFLLPTKHLISVYVWLSSIGVIVWSYICNEEYVRFVNSLSQTTIAFELLSLNFNVIWRFLGNYLLQVFLAILFCFASSSPQKILPKRMVGLCFIIPTVLSLLPRIPNMILMFGPIAAASVAFLHVCLNVIYSAHSIFQSLYGGIIWSRTFMRHYGLYTLLENQWTRLHVPQVLRVFWLTRLTEQAVLLIADSTHEHYLDTGVISLPFDTQHLWITSKQLMMRGCETVIAVLGMTSVVSSICYQIGSLMQSFLLVEDPEDRSIGTVSAILFFILALQTGLTGMEPEKRLLRLYRNLCLVSTAILHFIHNMVSPLLFSLSASRNMSINRHGRALLVCLFLVVFPIWFLSHLWSYHPVSTWLLAVSAFSVEVIIKVVMSLLIYGLFMIDAYRSTIWEQLDDYVYYIKATGSTVEFIIGIFLFFNGAWILLFESGGTIRALMMCVHAYFNIWLQAKSEATEEQLRKFDDVCAICYQELNTARITRCNHYFHGVCLRKWLYVQDICPLCHETLYAITEDEANDNEAEHDHMD
;
A
#
# COMPACT_ATOMS: atom_id res chain seq x y z
N MET A 1 -17.28 -24.55 3.48
CA MET A 1 -16.84 -23.95 4.76
C MET A 1 -18.05 -23.70 5.66
N SER A 2 -17.98 -24.09 6.93
CA SER A 2 -19.02 -23.85 7.94
C SER A 2 -19.18 -22.33 8.20
N LEU A 3 -20.40 -21.86 8.49
CA LEU A 3 -20.67 -20.46 8.86
C LEU A 3 -19.74 -19.96 9.98
N ARG A 4 -19.39 -20.84 10.93
CA ARG A 4 -18.47 -20.54 12.03
C ARG A 4 -17.06 -20.21 11.56
N THR A 5 -16.53 -20.92 10.57
CA THR A 5 -15.17 -20.65 10.07
C THR A 5 -15.12 -19.33 9.28
N LYS A 6 -16.20 -19.00 8.55
CA LYS A 6 -16.33 -17.69 7.87
C LYS A 6 -16.44 -16.53 8.88
N LEU A 7 -17.19 -16.71 9.96
CA LEU A 7 -17.28 -15.70 11.03
C LEU A 7 -15.93 -15.47 11.72
N LEU A 8 -15.19 -16.54 12.01
CA LEU A 8 -13.85 -16.42 12.60
C LEU A 8 -12.84 -15.75 11.67
N SER A 9 -12.91 -16.02 10.35
CA SER A 9 -12.04 -15.33 9.38
C SER A 9 -12.39 -13.86 9.24
N ILE A 10 -13.68 -13.50 9.20
CA ILE A 10 -14.11 -12.09 9.17
C ILE A 10 -13.67 -11.37 10.45
N LEU A 11 -13.83 -12.01 11.61
CA LEU A 11 -13.39 -11.46 12.88
C LEU A 11 -11.88 -11.22 12.92
N ASP A 12 -11.08 -12.16 12.43
CA ASP A 12 -9.61 -12.01 12.30
C ASP A 12 -9.26 -10.79 11.43
N VAL A 13 -9.95 -10.59 10.31
CA VAL A 13 -9.75 -9.44 9.43
C VAL A 13 -10.10 -8.14 10.13
N VAL A 14 -11.28 -8.04 10.76
CA VAL A 14 -11.75 -6.82 11.42
C VAL A 14 -10.86 -6.41 12.59
N LEU A 15 -10.40 -7.38 13.39
CA LEU A 15 -9.51 -7.12 14.53
C LEU A 15 -8.14 -6.58 14.09
N ARG A 16 -7.70 -6.80 12.85
CA ARG A 16 -6.40 -6.31 12.34
C ARG A 16 -6.45 -4.93 11.70
N VAL A 17 -7.63 -4.32 11.58
CA VAL A 17 -7.81 -3.00 10.96
C VAL A 17 -7.32 -1.84 11.86
N PRO A 18 -7.61 -1.80 13.17
CA PRO A 18 -7.20 -0.68 14.03
C PRO A 18 -5.69 -0.36 14.08
N PRO A 19 -4.75 -1.33 14.08
CA PRO A 19 -3.32 -1.02 14.06
C PRO A 19 -2.89 -0.35 12.75
N ILE A 20 -3.58 -0.65 11.63
CA ILE A 20 -3.33 0.00 10.34
C ILE A 20 -3.80 1.45 10.39
N PHE A 21 -4.94 1.75 11.03
CA PHE A 21 -5.37 3.14 11.29
C PHE A 21 -4.36 3.91 12.14
N ALA A 22 -3.78 3.27 13.17
CA ALA A 22 -2.73 3.90 13.97
C ALA A 22 -1.50 4.24 13.11
N MET A 23 -1.01 3.29 12.31
CA MET A 23 0.10 3.54 11.37
C MET A 23 -0.21 4.68 10.38
N ASP A 24 -1.41 4.68 9.83
CA ASP A 24 -1.87 5.66 8.85
C ASP A 24 -1.95 7.07 9.45
N SER A 25 -2.52 7.20 10.65
CA SER A 25 -2.62 8.49 11.36
C SER A 25 -1.25 9.09 11.68
N ILE A 26 -0.24 8.26 11.98
CA ILE A 26 1.14 8.69 12.20
C ILE A 26 1.76 9.22 10.91
N LEU A 27 1.50 8.56 9.77
CA LEU A 27 2.00 9.02 8.47
C LEU A 27 1.38 10.36 8.04
N VAL A 28 0.10 10.58 8.34
CA VAL A 28 -0.56 11.88 8.11
C VAL A 28 0.03 12.97 9.02
N SER A 29 0.14 12.67 10.33
CA SER A 29 0.56 13.64 11.34
C SER A 29 2.04 14.01 11.21
N GLY A 30 2.92 13.03 10.98
CA GLY A 30 4.37 13.24 10.84
C GLY A 30 4.74 14.14 9.67
N PHE A 31 3.98 14.11 8.57
CA PHE A 31 4.20 14.99 7.42
C PHE A 31 3.66 16.41 7.65
N SER A 32 2.51 16.54 8.33
CA SER A 32 1.92 17.85 8.64
C SER A 32 2.74 18.67 9.66
N ALA A 33 3.33 18.01 10.66
CA ALA A 33 4.20 18.65 11.64
C ALA A 33 5.48 19.21 11.01
N PHE A 34 6.04 18.51 10.02
CA PHE A 34 7.21 18.96 9.24
C PHE A 34 6.91 20.21 8.39
N HIS A 35 5.69 20.36 7.88
CA HIS A 35 5.34 21.50 7.04
C HIS A 35 4.95 22.75 7.84
N ASN A 36 4.24 22.59 8.97
CA ASN A 36 3.80 23.71 9.80
C ASN A 36 4.97 24.41 10.53
N SER A 37 5.97 23.65 11.00
CA SER A 37 7.17 24.23 11.63
C SER A 37 7.98 25.11 10.66
N ASN A 38 8.07 24.68 9.39
CA ASN A 38 8.75 25.43 8.33
C ASN A 38 7.94 26.65 7.84
N SER A 39 6.60 26.56 7.81
CA SER A 39 5.71 27.66 7.39
C SER A 39 5.67 28.81 8.40
N GLN A 40 5.60 28.52 9.71
CA GLN A 40 5.62 29.54 10.76
C GLN A 40 6.95 30.30 10.83
N ARG A 41 8.08 29.63 10.52
CA ARG A 41 9.40 30.29 10.41
C ARG A 41 9.42 31.38 9.34
N ILE A 42 8.83 31.15 8.17
CA ILE A 42 8.82 32.13 7.06
C ILE A 42 7.93 33.34 7.37
N ILE A 43 6.82 33.13 8.09
CA ILE A 43 5.87 34.19 8.44
C ILE A 43 6.44 35.10 9.53
N ASN A 44 7.10 34.53 10.54
CA ASN A 44 7.71 35.30 11.64
C ASN A 44 8.95 36.11 11.19
N LEU A 45 9.62 35.72 10.10
CA LEU A 45 10.72 36.48 9.51
C LEU A 45 10.26 37.75 8.75
N LYS A 46 8.96 37.90 8.45
CA LYS A 46 8.44 38.99 7.61
C LYS A 46 7.83 40.18 8.39
N ALA A 47 7.85 40.15 9.72
CA ALA A 47 7.45 41.29 10.55
C ALA A 47 8.64 41.78 11.38
N PRO A 48 9.23 42.93 11.00
CA PRO A 48 9.01 44.09 11.85
C PRO A 48 8.72 45.38 11.08
N ASN A 49 7.83 46.18 11.66
CA ASN A 49 7.55 47.56 11.25
C ASN A 49 8.82 48.41 11.37
N ALA A 50 9.42 48.78 10.23
CA ALA A 50 10.57 49.69 10.20
C ALA A 50 10.08 51.16 10.12
N PRO A 51 10.61 52.08 10.96
CA PRO A 51 10.35 53.51 10.81
C PRO A 51 11.10 54.07 9.59
N GLU A 52 10.41 54.89 8.78
CA GLU A 52 10.80 55.29 7.41
C GLU A 52 12.03 56.22 7.27
N ASN A 53 12.80 56.53 8.31
CA ASN A 53 13.93 57.47 8.19
C ASN A 53 15.20 56.99 8.92
N LEU A 54 15.91 56.02 8.33
CA LEU A 54 17.24 55.59 8.76
C LEU A 54 18.22 55.66 7.59
N THR A 55 19.42 56.20 7.83
CA THR A 55 20.50 56.27 6.82
C THR A 55 21.11 54.88 6.56
N ALA A 56 21.67 54.67 5.37
CA ALA A 56 22.16 53.36 4.93
C ALA A 56 23.17 52.71 5.90
N ASP A 57 24.03 53.50 6.56
CA ASP A 57 25.00 53.01 7.53
C ASP A 57 24.37 52.62 8.88
N GLN A 58 23.29 53.29 9.29
CA GLN A 58 22.51 52.91 10.47
C GLN A 58 21.72 51.62 10.22
N TYR A 59 21.18 51.43 9.01
CA TYR A 59 20.52 50.17 8.64
C TYR A 59 21.49 49.00 8.64
N ILE A 60 22.72 49.19 8.14
CA ILE A 60 23.76 48.14 8.11
C ILE A 60 24.21 47.78 9.53
N SER A 61 24.42 48.75 10.42
CA SER A 61 24.84 48.48 11.81
C SER A 61 23.74 47.83 12.65
N ILE A 62 22.47 48.22 12.49
CA ILE A 62 21.32 47.56 13.12
C ILE A 62 21.16 46.14 12.58
N LYS A 63 21.25 45.95 11.25
CA LYS A 63 21.21 44.63 10.63
C LYS A 63 22.33 43.72 11.13
N ARG A 64 23.54 44.26 11.33
CA ARG A 64 24.70 43.55 11.91
C ARG A 64 24.46 43.16 13.36
N ASN A 65 23.97 44.08 14.20
CA ASN A 65 23.69 43.80 15.62
C ASN A 65 22.56 42.78 15.79
N ILE A 66 21.54 42.83 14.93
CA ILE A 66 20.49 41.81 14.87
C ILE A 66 21.08 40.46 14.43
N THR A 67 22.01 40.42 13.47
CA THR A 67 22.65 39.15 13.07
C THR A 67 23.54 38.57 14.16
N TYR A 68 24.28 39.39 14.91
CA TYR A 68 25.13 38.89 16.00
C TYR A 68 24.33 38.42 17.22
N THR A 69 23.21 39.09 17.55
CA THR A 69 22.32 38.67 18.65
C THR A 69 21.47 37.44 18.30
N LEU A 70 21.15 37.21 17.02
CA LEU A 70 20.49 35.99 16.55
C LEU A 70 21.44 34.78 16.58
N VAL A 71 22.69 34.92 16.15
CA VAL A 71 23.66 33.80 16.12
C VAL A 71 23.98 33.25 17.51
N GLU A 72 24.01 34.10 18.56
CA GLU A 72 24.32 33.64 19.93
C GLU A 72 23.10 33.04 20.65
N HIS A 73 21.88 33.39 20.23
CA HIS A 73 20.64 32.88 20.82
C HIS A 73 20.01 31.71 20.03
N ASP A 74 20.32 31.58 18.73
CA ASP A 74 19.82 30.52 17.85
C ASP A 74 20.49 29.16 18.08
N ASP A 75 21.76 29.09 18.53
CA ASP A 75 22.43 27.78 18.71
C ASP A 75 21.79 26.91 19.80
N TYR A 76 21.28 27.51 20.89
CA TYR A 76 20.59 26.79 21.96
C TYR A 76 19.11 26.52 21.67
N SER A 77 18.42 27.42 20.94
CA SER A 77 17.02 27.21 20.54
C SER A 77 16.90 26.21 19.40
N VAL A 78 17.83 26.22 18.43
CA VAL A 78 17.89 25.25 17.33
C VAL A 78 18.26 23.86 17.85
N LEU A 79 19.17 23.74 18.82
CA LEU A 79 19.47 22.45 19.43
C LEU A 79 18.27 21.90 20.22
N ALA A 80 17.57 22.75 20.99
CA ALA A 80 16.35 22.35 21.72
C ALA A 80 15.22 21.93 20.76
N GLU A 81 14.99 22.70 19.69
CA GLU A 81 14.00 22.38 18.64
C GLU A 81 14.37 21.10 17.87
N LEU A 82 15.67 20.86 17.61
CA LEU A 82 16.15 19.63 17.00
C LEU A 82 15.96 18.43 17.93
N THR A 83 16.21 18.59 19.24
CA THR A 83 15.95 17.53 20.22
C THR A 83 14.46 17.23 20.37
N ASP A 84 13.60 18.24 20.32
CA ASP A 84 12.15 18.06 20.34
C ASP A 84 11.67 17.38 19.05
N PHE A 85 12.19 17.78 17.90
CA PHE A 85 11.91 17.13 16.60
C PHE A 85 12.35 15.67 16.57
N LEU A 86 13.57 15.38 17.05
CA LEU A 86 14.08 14.01 17.15
C LEU A 86 13.24 13.19 18.14
N GLY A 87 12.82 13.80 19.26
CA GLY A 87 11.92 13.21 20.24
C GLY A 87 10.58 12.80 19.64
N TRP A 88 9.93 13.69 18.88
CA TRP A 88 8.69 13.37 18.17
C TRP A 88 8.87 12.27 17.13
N ILE A 89 9.96 12.28 16.35
CA ILE A 89 10.26 11.20 15.40
C ILE A 89 10.46 9.86 16.11
N LEU A 90 11.17 9.85 17.24
CA LEU A 90 11.36 8.65 18.05
C LEU A 90 10.03 8.14 18.59
N ILE A 91 9.16 9.02 19.11
CA ILE A 91 7.82 8.64 19.58
C ILE A 91 7.01 8.05 18.43
N TYR A 92 6.93 8.74 17.28
CA TYR A 92 6.18 8.26 16.12
C TYR A 92 6.70 6.92 15.60
N SER A 93 8.03 6.72 15.55
CA SER A 93 8.61 5.44 15.12
C SER A 93 8.31 4.31 16.10
N HIS A 94 8.34 4.56 17.41
CA HIS A 94 7.96 3.57 18.42
C HIS A 94 6.48 3.17 18.32
N VAL A 95 5.57 4.14 18.17
CA VAL A 95 4.14 3.84 18.03
C VAL A 95 3.87 3.08 16.73
N PHE A 96 4.58 3.42 15.64
CA PHE A 96 4.49 2.68 14.39
C PHE A 96 4.97 1.23 14.55
N LEU A 97 6.11 1.01 15.22
CA LEU A 97 6.65 -0.32 15.49
C LEU A 97 5.73 -1.16 16.40
N ILE A 98 5.14 -0.56 17.44
CA ILE A 98 4.17 -1.23 18.31
C ILE A 98 2.93 -1.63 17.50
N SER A 99 2.42 -0.72 16.66
CA SER A 99 1.27 -1.01 15.79
C SER A 99 1.59 -2.13 14.80
N PHE A 100 2.82 -2.17 14.28
CA PHE A 100 3.28 -3.22 13.38
C PHE A 100 3.43 -4.57 14.08
N ALA A 101 3.98 -4.58 15.29
CA ALA A 101 4.02 -5.77 16.12
C ALA A 101 2.59 -6.29 16.40
N MET A 102 1.65 -5.41 16.79
CA MET A 102 0.24 -5.77 17.00
C MET A 102 -0.39 -6.42 15.75
N PHE A 103 -0.08 -5.93 14.55
CA PHE A 103 -0.56 -6.51 13.31
C PHE A 103 -0.05 -7.95 13.06
N LEU A 104 1.19 -8.27 13.48
CA LEU A 104 1.80 -9.59 13.29
C LEU A 104 1.36 -10.65 14.32
N LEU A 105 0.75 -10.22 15.43
CA LEU A 105 0.31 -11.14 16.49
C LEU A 105 -0.74 -12.15 16.00
N PRO A 106 -0.77 -13.36 16.59
CA PRO A 106 -1.88 -14.29 16.37
C PRO A 106 -3.17 -13.76 17.03
N THR A 107 -4.32 -14.14 16.46
CA THR A 107 -5.66 -13.68 16.90
C THR A 107 -5.92 -13.82 18.38
N LYS A 108 -5.48 -14.93 19.00
CA LYS A 108 -5.68 -15.19 20.43
C LYS A 108 -5.07 -14.10 21.31
N HIS A 109 -3.83 -13.71 21.02
CA HIS A 109 -3.14 -12.66 21.79
C HIS A 109 -3.62 -11.27 21.41
N LEU A 110 -4.00 -11.05 20.14
CA LEU A 110 -4.57 -9.80 19.67
C LEU A 110 -5.89 -9.46 20.38
N ILE A 111 -6.79 -10.45 20.57
CA ILE A 111 -8.02 -10.28 21.34
C ILE A 111 -7.69 -9.87 22.78
N SER A 112 -6.71 -10.51 23.43
CA SER A 112 -6.30 -10.14 24.78
C SER A 112 -5.84 -8.68 24.88
N VAL A 113 -5.06 -8.21 23.91
CA VAL A 113 -4.59 -6.80 23.87
C VAL A 113 -5.77 -5.83 23.72
N TYR A 114 -6.71 -6.09 22.80
CA TYR A 114 -7.90 -5.23 22.64
C TYR A 114 -8.79 -5.21 23.87
N VAL A 115 -8.90 -6.34 24.54
CA VAL A 115 -9.64 -6.45 25.79
C VAL A 115 -8.99 -5.59 26.89
N TRP A 116 -7.66 -5.53 26.97
CA TRP A 116 -6.97 -4.62 27.88
C TRP A 116 -7.16 -3.15 27.51
N LEU A 117 -7.03 -2.81 26.23
CA LEU A 117 -7.27 -1.44 25.74
C LEU A 117 -8.71 -0.99 26.04
N SER A 118 -9.70 -1.86 25.81
CA SER A 118 -11.10 -1.61 26.15
C SER A 118 -11.28 -1.43 27.66
N SER A 119 -10.61 -2.23 28.50
CA SER A 119 -10.69 -2.07 29.95
C SER A 119 -10.11 -0.73 30.43
N ILE A 120 -9.01 -0.25 29.82
CA ILE A 120 -8.44 1.07 30.10
C ILE A 120 -9.41 2.17 29.66
N GLY A 121 -10.00 2.04 28.45
CA GLY A 121 -11.00 2.99 27.95
C GLY A 121 -12.23 3.11 28.85
N VAL A 122 -12.73 1.98 29.37
CA VAL A 122 -13.85 1.97 30.33
C VAL A 122 -13.48 2.68 31.63
N ILE A 123 -12.24 2.52 32.14
CA ILE A 123 -11.76 3.22 33.34
C ILE A 123 -11.70 4.74 33.09
N VAL A 124 -11.15 5.17 31.95
CA VAL A 124 -11.05 6.60 31.60
C VAL A 124 -12.45 7.21 31.45
N TRP A 125 -13.37 6.53 30.77
CA TRP A 125 -14.74 7.00 30.60
C TRP A 125 -15.49 7.08 31.94
N SER A 126 -15.32 6.08 32.80
CA SER A 126 -15.86 6.07 34.17
C SER A 126 -15.34 7.24 35.00
N TYR A 127 -14.04 7.54 34.92
CA TYR A 127 -13.41 8.67 35.60
C TYR A 127 -13.99 10.00 35.15
N ILE A 128 -14.04 10.27 33.83
CA ILE A 128 -14.57 11.53 33.28
C ILE A 128 -16.02 11.75 33.74
N CYS A 129 -16.87 10.73 33.61
CA CYS A 129 -18.29 10.83 33.99
C CYS A 129 -18.46 11.07 35.51
N ASN A 130 -17.67 10.38 36.33
CA ASN A 130 -17.72 10.55 37.78
C ASN A 130 -17.15 11.91 38.23
N GLU A 131 -16.14 12.44 37.54
CA GLU A 131 -15.58 13.75 37.80
C GLU A 131 -16.59 14.87 37.48
N GLU A 132 -17.24 14.82 36.32
CA GLU A 132 -18.29 15.77 35.95
C GLU A 132 -19.45 15.74 36.95
N TYR A 133 -19.88 14.53 37.37
CA TYR A 133 -20.89 14.37 38.39
C TYR A 133 -20.46 14.99 39.73
N VAL A 134 -19.25 14.70 40.22
CA VAL A 134 -18.75 15.25 41.50
C VAL A 134 -18.62 16.78 41.44
N ARG A 135 -18.20 17.35 40.30
CA ARG A 135 -18.18 18.81 40.11
C ARG A 135 -19.59 19.42 40.20
N PHE A 136 -20.59 18.76 39.62
CA PHE A 136 -21.98 19.18 39.76
C PHE A 136 -22.43 19.12 41.22
N VAL A 137 -22.13 18.05 41.94
CA VAL A 137 -22.50 17.92 43.37
C VAL A 137 -21.86 19.01 44.22
N ASN A 138 -20.61 19.38 43.95
CA ASN A 138 -19.93 20.46 44.68
C ASN A 138 -20.51 21.85 44.37
N SER A 139 -21.20 22.03 43.23
CA SER A 139 -21.89 23.29 42.92
C SER A 139 -23.14 23.52 43.80
N LEU A 140 -23.73 22.45 44.36
CA LEU A 140 -24.89 22.48 45.28
C LEU A 140 -24.46 22.74 46.74
N SER A 141 -23.60 23.74 46.95
CA SER A 141 -22.90 24.02 48.22
C SER A 141 -23.76 24.18 49.50
N GLN A 142 -25.08 24.33 49.40
CA GLN A 142 -25.98 24.59 50.54
C GLN A 142 -26.85 23.40 50.97
N THR A 143 -26.94 22.35 50.16
CA THR A 143 -27.92 21.26 50.32
C THR A 143 -27.25 19.90 50.10
N THR A 144 -27.62 18.89 50.89
CA THR A 144 -27.19 17.52 50.61
C THR A 144 -28.00 16.96 49.46
N ILE A 145 -27.38 16.16 48.58
CA ILE A 145 -28.10 15.49 47.47
C ILE A 145 -29.27 14.67 47.99
N ALA A 146 -29.12 14.02 49.15
CA ALA A 146 -30.20 13.26 49.77
C ALA A 146 -31.43 14.14 50.10
N PHE A 147 -31.21 15.40 50.49
CA PHE A 147 -32.27 16.37 50.72
C PHE A 147 -32.91 16.85 49.40
N GLU A 148 -32.11 17.09 48.37
CA GLU A 148 -32.64 17.49 47.06
C GLU A 148 -33.41 16.38 46.35
N LEU A 149 -32.96 15.13 46.49
CA LEU A 149 -33.67 13.94 46.01
C LEU A 149 -35.02 13.78 46.71
N LEU A 150 -35.05 14.04 48.02
CA LEU A 150 -36.29 14.04 48.82
C LEU A 150 -37.20 15.22 48.45
N SER A 151 -36.64 16.34 47.99
CA SER A 151 -37.38 17.50 47.49
C SER A 151 -37.95 17.35 46.06
N LEU A 152 -37.73 16.19 45.42
CA LEU A 152 -38.19 15.86 44.07
C LEU A 152 -37.71 16.82 42.97
N ASN A 153 -36.48 17.33 43.06
CA ASN A 153 -35.90 18.10 41.97
C ASN A 153 -35.56 17.20 40.77
N PHE A 154 -36.37 17.28 39.71
CA PHE A 154 -36.23 16.46 38.52
C PHE A 154 -34.82 16.52 37.89
N ASN A 155 -34.18 17.68 37.84
CA ASN A 155 -32.85 17.83 37.23
C ASN A 155 -31.76 17.04 38.00
N VAL A 156 -31.84 17.06 39.33
CA VAL A 156 -30.90 16.36 40.21
C VAL A 156 -31.13 14.85 40.16
N ILE A 157 -32.41 14.42 40.13
CA ILE A 157 -32.80 13.02 39.95
C ILE A 157 -32.25 12.47 38.63
N TRP A 158 -32.43 13.18 37.51
CA TRP A 158 -31.95 12.73 36.20
C TRP A 158 -30.42 12.60 36.15
N ARG A 159 -29.67 13.53 36.74
CA ARG A 159 -28.20 13.47 36.77
C ARG A 159 -27.67 12.37 37.68
N PHE A 160 -28.30 12.18 38.85
CA PHE A 160 -27.95 11.09 39.77
C PHE A 160 -28.25 9.71 39.15
N LEU A 161 -29.48 9.51 38.68
CA LEU A 161 -29.91 8.25 38.08
C LEU A 161 -29.12 7.95 36.80
N GLY A 162 -28.88 8.97 35.96
CA GLY A 162 -28.09 8.86 34.74
C GLY A 162 -26.66 8.41 35.02
N ASN A 163 -25.95 9.06 35.95
CA ASN A 163 -24.59 8.64 36.30
C ASN A 163 -24.58 7.26 36.97
N TYR A 164 -25.51 6.97 37.88
CA TYR A 164 -25.60 5.64 38.51
C TYR A 164 -25.79 4.51 37.48
N LEU A 165 -26.75 4.65 36.56
CA LEU A 165 -27.00 3.67 35.51
C LEU A 165 -25.78 3.53 34.57
N LEU A 166 -25.14 4.64 34.22
CA LEU A 166 -23.93 4.64 33.39
C LEU A 166 -22.76 3.91 34.07
N GLN A 167 -22.51 4.16 35.37
CA GLN A 167 -21.45 3.49 36.11
C GLN A 167 -21.72 1.99 36.32
N VAL A 168 -22.98 1.59 36.53
CA VAL A 168 -23.37 0.17 36.57
C VAL A 168 -23.11 -0.49 35.22
N PHE A 169 -23.48 0.17 34.12
CA PHE A 169 -23.22 -0.33 32.77
C PHE A 169 -21.72 -0.48 32.49
N LEU A 170 -20.91 0.53 32.82
CA LEU A 170 -19.45 0.48 32.68
C LEU A 170 -18.81 -0.59 33.57
N ALA A 171 -19.32 -0.80 34.79
CA ALA A 171 -18.85 -1.86 35.68
C ALA A 171 -19.15 -3.26 35.12
N ILE A 172 -20.30 -3.46 34.49
CA ILE A 172 -20.66 -4.70 33.80
C ILE A 172 -19.71 -4.92 32.62
N LEU A 173 -19.51 -3.91 31.77
CA LEU A 173 -18.57 -3.97 30.65
C LEU A 173 -17.15 -4.30 31.11
N PHE A 174 -16.67 -3.66 32.18
CA PHE A 174 -15.37 -3.95 32.77
C PHE A 174 -15.25 -5.41 33.24
N CYS A 175 -16.28 -5.95 33.90
CA CYS A 175 -16.29 -7.34 34.34
C CYS A 175 -16.29 -8.36 33.19
N PHE A 176 -16.83 -7.99 32.03
CA PHE A 176 -16.76 -8.80 30.81
C PHE A 176 -15.40 -8.68 30.13
N ALA A 177 -14.84 -7.47 30.07
CA ALA A 177 -13.53 -7.21 29.50
C ALA A 177 -12.42 -7.88 30.34
N SER A 178 -12.36 -7.67 31.66
CA SER A 178 -11.28 -8.20 32.49
C SER A 178 -11.37 -9.74 32.66
N SER A 179 -10.82 -10.48 31.70
CA SER A 179 -10.58 -11.93 31.80
C SER A 179 -9.29 -12.18 32.58
N SER A 180 -9.36 -12.08 33.91
CA SER A 180 -8.23 -12.36 34.78
C SER A 180 -8.14 -13.87 35.10
N PRO A 181 -6.97 -14.50 34.94
CA PRO A 181 -6.76 -15.91 35.26
C PRO A 181 -6.55 -16.20 36.76
N GLN A 182 -6.49 -15.19 37.65
CA GLN A 182 -6.16 -15.40 39.08
C GLN A 182 -7.12 -14.74 40.09
N LYS A 183 -7.04 -15.25 41.34
CA LYS A 183 -7.91 -15.00 42.51
C LYS A 183 -7.59 -13.74 43.33
N ILE A 184 -6.63 -12.90 42.95
CA ILE A 184 -6.06 -11.85 43.83
C ILE A 184 -7.07 -10.73 44.14
N LEU A 185 -7.89 -10.33 43.16
CA LEU A 185 -9.00 -9.41 43.38
C LEU A 185 -10.18 -9.82 42.48
N PRO A 186 -11.34 -10.21 43.03
CA PRO A 186 -12.48 -10.57 42.20
C PRO A 186 -12.91 -9.36 41.38
N LYS A 187 -12.97 -9.52 40.07
CA LYS A 187 -13.37 -8.46 39.10
C LYS A 187 -14.64 -7.70 39.48
N ARG A 188 -15.57 -8.38 40.15
CA ARG A 188 -16.81 -7.79 40.68
C ARG A 188 -16.54 -6.70 41.72
N MET A 189 -15.54 -6.86 42.58
CA MET A 189 -15.18 -5.84 43.57
C MET A 189 -14.55 -4.61 42.93
N VAL A 190 -13.73 -4.80 41.89
CA VAL A 190 -13.19 -3.67 41.11
C VAL A 190 -14.31 -2.93 40.38
N GLY A 191 -15.26 -3.66 39.78
CA GLY A 191 -16.44 -3.04 39.16
C GLY A 191 -17.30 -2.26 40.15
N LEU A 192 -17.43 -2.74 41.40
CA LEU A 192 -18.13 -2.02 42.46
C LEU A 192 -17.43 -0.70 42.82
N CYS A 193 -16.11 -0.58 42.65
CA CYS A 193 -15.38 0.67 42.89
C CYS A 193 -15.86 1.83 42.01
N PHE A 194 -16.37 1.57 40.80
CA PHE A 194 -16.92 2.62 39.93
C PHE A 194 -18.19 3.26 40.46
N ILE A 195 -18.93 2.54 41.30
CA ILE A 195 -20.19 2.99 41.91
C ILE A 195 -19.91 3.78 43.21
N ILE A 196 -18.75 3.57 43.85
CA ILE A 196 -18.40 4.21 45.14
C ILE A 196 -18.53 5.74 45.12
N PRO A 197 -18.02 6.50 44.12
CA PRO A 197 -18.16 7.96 44.11
C PRO A 197 -19.62 8.43 44.11
N THR A 198 -20.50 7.70 43.42
CA THR A 198 -21.94 8.03 43.35
C THR A 198 -22.65 7.75 44.66
N VAL A 199 -22.34 6.63 45.32
CA VAL A 199 -22.92 6.25 46.62
C VAL A 199 -22.39 7.16 47.73
N LEU A 200 -21.11 7.52 47.66
CA LEU A 200 -20.47 8.45 48.59
C LEU A 200 -21.15 9.82 48.57
N SER A 201 -21.64 10.26 47.41
CA SER A 201 -22.39 11.52 47.28
C SER A 201 -23.76 11.50 48.01
N LEU A 202 -24.32 10.31 48.27
CA LEU A 202 -25.62 10.15 48.94
C LEU A 202 -25.50 10.24 50.48
N LEU A 203 -24.30 10.03 51.02
CA LEU A 203 -24.07 10.04 52.45
C LEU A 203 -24.02 11.48 52.98
N PRO A 204 -24.88 11.83 53.96
CA PRO A 204 -24.84 13.16 54.53
C PRO A 204 -23.51 13.38 55.28
N ARG A 205 -22.91 14.58 55.09
CA ARG A 205 -21.83 15.13 55.93
C ARG A 205 -20.39 14.67 55.65
N ILE A 206 -20.06 14.28 54.41
CA ILE A 206 -18.69 13.96 54.00
C ILE A 206 -17.93 15.25 53.64
N PRO A 207 -16.65 15.40 54.05
CA PRO A 207 -15.84 16.54 53.64
C PRO A 207 -15.59 16.56 52.12
N ASN A 208 -15.73 17.73 51.50
CA ASN A 208 -15.59 17.92 50.05
C ASN A 208 -14.29 17.37 49.47
N MET A 209 -13.22 17.32 50.27
CA MET A 209 -11.95 16.70 49.90
C MET A 209 -12.12 15.21 49.53
N ILE A 210 -12.82 14.42 50.35
CA ILE A 210 -12.99 12.98 50.12
C ILE A 210 -13.87 12.73 48.88
N LEU A 211 -14.85 13.61 48.63
CA LEU A 211 -15.69 13.52 47.43
C LEU A 211 -14.89 13.75 46.14
N MET A 212 -13.96 14.72 46.13
CA MET A 212 -13.05 14.96 44.99
C MET A 212 -12.03 13.83 44.79
N PHE A 213 -11.55 13.21 45.87
CA PHE A 213 -10.63 12.07 45.77
C PHE A 213 -11.31 10.75 45.35
N GLY A 214 -12.63 10.63 45.50
CA GLY A 214 -13.39 9.41 45.21
C GLY A 214 -13.21 8.87 43.78
N PRO A 215 -13.45 9.66 42.72
CA PRO A 215 -13.26 9.23 41.33
C PRO A 215 -11.80 8.82 41.03
N ILE A 216 -10.82 9.53 41.58
CA ILE A 216 -9.39 9.24 41.39
C ILE A 216 -9.02 7.91 42.05
N ALA A 217 -9.49 7.68 43.29
CA ALA A 217 -9.25 6.44 44.02
C ALA A 217 -9.92 5.23 43.35
N ALA A 218 -11.13 5.39 42.81
CA ALA A 218 -11.82 4.34 42.06
C ALA A 218 -11.06 3.98 40.77
N ALA A 219 -10.60 4.99 40.03
CA ALA A 219 -9.83 4.80 38.81
C ALA A 219 -8.46 4.16 39.07
N SER A 220 -7.75 4.54 40.14
CA SER A 220 -6.43 3.99 40.46
C SER A 220 -6.47 2.51 40.85
N VAL A 221 -7.48 2.09 41.62
CA VAL A 221 -7.70 0.67 41.96
C VAL A 221 -7.96 -0.16 40.70
N ALA A 222 -8.80 0.35 39.80
CA ALA A 222 -9.10 -0.33 38.54
C ALA A 222 -7.89 -0.37 37.60
N PHE A 223 -7.12 0.72 37.52
CA PHE A 223 -5.90 0.79 36.72
C PHE A 223 -4.84 -0.18 37.23
N LEU A 224 -4.62 -0.25 38.55
CA LEU A 224 -3.68 -1.21 39.15
C LEU A 224 -4.09 -2.65 38.86
N HIS A 225 -5.38 -2.98 38.89
CA HIS A 225 -5.87 -4.30 38.50
C HIS A 225 -5.54 -4.64 37.04
N VAL A 226 -5.75 -3.69 36.12
CA VAL A 226 -5.41 -3.88 34.70
C VAL A 226 -3.90 -4.03 34.51
N CYS A 227 -3.08 -3.19 35.14
CA CYS A 227 -1.62 -3.27 35.07
C CYS A 227 -1.08 -4.64 35.52
N LEU A 228 -1.59 -5.19 36.63
CA LEU A 228 -1.21 -6.52 37.09
C LEU A 228 -1.60 -7.61 36.09
N ASN A 229 -2.79 -7.52 35.48
CA ASN A 229 -3.23 -8.45 34.44
C ASN A 229 -2.38 -8.35 33.16
N VAL A 230 -1.99 -7.13 32.76
CA VAL A 230 -1.11 -6.89 31.62
C VAL A 230 0.28 -7.47 31.86
N ILE A 231 0.89 -7.23 33.03
CA ILE A 231 2.23 -7.78 33.36
C ILE A 231 2.23 -9.31 33.31
N TYR A 232 1.22 -9.94 33.90
CA TYR A 232 1.11 -11.41 33.88
C TYR A 232 0.98 -11.96 32.45
N SER A 233 0.14 -11.31 31.65
CA SER A 233 -0.13 -11.75 30.28
C SER A 233 0.97 -11.36 29.29
N ALA A 234 1.74 -10.31 29.59
CA ALA A 234 2.88 -9.85 28.80
C ALA A 234 3.96 -10.93 28.72
N HIS A 235 4.14 -11.72 29.77
CA HIS A 235 5.03 -12.87 29.73
C HIS A 235 4.64 -13.89 28.66
N SER A 236 3.33 -14.20 28.54
CA SER A 236 2.83 -15.12 27.51
C SER A 236 2.99 -14.56 26.09
N ILE A 237 2.72 -13.26 25.90
CA ILE A 237 2.92 -12.60 24.60
C ILE A 237 4.40 -12.59 24.22
N PHE A 238 5.28 -12.27 25.17
CA PHE A 238 6.73 -12.25 24.94
C PHE A 238 7.25 -13.63 24.53
N GLN A 239 6.82 -14.70 25.21
CA GLN A 239 7.15 -16.08 24.81
C GLN A 239 6.66 -16.40 23.40
N SER A 240 5.43 -16.01 23.05
CA SER A 240 4.89 -16.22 21.70
C SER A 240 5.64 -15.40 20.63
N LEU A 241 6.07 -14.18 20.94
CA LEU A 241 6.85 -13.34 20.03
C LEU A 241 8.25 -13.90 19.83
N TYR A 242 8.94 -14.27 20.91
CA TYR A 242 10.26 -14.88 20.86
C TYR A 242 10.24 -16.20 20.07
N GLY A 243 9.26 -17.07 20.34
CA GLY A 243 9.03 -18.29 19.56
C GLY A 243 8.73 -18.01 18.09
N GLY A 244 7.92 -16.97 17.80
CA GLY A 244 7.62 -16.54 16.44
C GLY A 244 8.83 -16.00 15.67
N ILE A 245 9.72 -15.26 16.33
CA ILE A 245 10.97 -14.75 15.75
C ILE A 245 11.94 -15.90 15.45
N ILE A 246 12.13 -16.83 16.39
CA ILE A 246 12.97 -18.02 16.17
C ILE A 246 12.40 -18.85 15.01
N TRP A 247 11.09 -19.11 15.02
CA TRP A 247 10.45 -19.84 13.94
C TRP A 247 10.64 -19.13 12.60
N SER A 248 10.47 -17.80 12.55
CA SER A 248 10.66 -17.03 11.31
C SER A 248 12.11 -17.10 10.83
N ARG A 249 13.10 -17.00 11.74
CA ARG A 249 14.52 -17.12 11.39
C ARG A 249 14.86 -18.51 10.85
N THR A 250 14.38 -19.56 11.52
CA THR A 250 14.58 -20.94 11.06
C THR A 250 13.88 -21.18 9.72
N PHE A 251 12.65 -20.68 9.55
CA PHE A 251 11.91 -20.81 8.30
C PHE A 251 12.59 -20.08 7.15
N MET A 252 13.07 -18.85 7.37
CA MET A 252 13.85 -18.08 6.38
C MET A 252 15.12 -18.83 5.95
N ARG A 253 15.81 -19.51 6.87
CA ARG A 253 17.03 -20.29 6.55
C ARG A 253 16.74 -21.52 5.67
N HIS A 254 15.57 -22.14 5.82
CA HIS A 254 15.25 -23.38 5.08
C HIS A 254 14.51 -23.12 3.76
N TYR A 255 13.59 -22.15 3.73
CA TYR A 255 12.69 -21.91 2.60
C TYR A 255 12.88 -20.54 1.94
N GLY A 256 13.76 -19.68 2.47
CA GLY A 256 13.99 -18.32 1.99
C GLY A 256 12.99 -17.27 2.52
N LEU A 257 13.28 -16.00 2.24
CA LEU A 257 12.45 -14.86 2.66
C LEU A 257 11.13 -14.79 1.90
N TYR A 258 11.14 -15.10 0.59
CA TYR A 258 9.97 -15.00 -0.27
C TYR A 258 8.81 -15.89 0.23
N THR A 259 9.09 -17.16 0.51
CA THR A 259 8.09 -18.11 1.01
C THR A 259 7.57 -17.73 2.39
N LEU A 260 8.42 -17.13 3.26
CA LEU A 260 7.98 -16.59 4.55
C LEU A 260 6.98 -15.45 4.32
N LEU A 261 7.29 -14.51 3.44
CA LEU A 261 6.43 -13.38 3.12
C LEU A 261 5.09 -13.87 2.53
N GLU A 262 5.10 -14.80 1.59
CA GLU A 262 3.88 -15.39 1.02
C GLU A 262 3.02 -16.09 2.10
N ASN A 263 3.66 -16.85 2.99
CA ASN A 263 2.98 -17.52 4.10
C ASN A 263 2.38 -16.51 5.10
N GLN A 264 3.10 -15.44 5.45
CA GLN A 264 2.53 -14.38 6.31
C GLN A 264 1.45 -13.58 5.57
N TRP A 265 1.62 -13.31 4.28
CA TRP A 265 0.66 -12.59 3.46
C TRP A 265 -0.71 -13.30 3.41
N THR A 266 -0.68 -14.62 3.26
CA THR A 266 -1.87 -15.48 3.28
C THR A 266 -2.42 -15.67 4.70
N ARG A 267 -1.56 -15.94 5.70
CA ARG A 267 -1.95 -16.09 7.12
C ARG A 267 -2.69 -14.86 7.66
N LEU A 268 -2.17 -13.67 7.39
CA LEU A 268 -2.71 -12.41 7.92
C LEU A 268 -3.85 -11.85 7.06
N HIS A 269 -4.21 -12.52 5.96
CA HIS A 269 -5.21 -12.06 5.00
C HIS A 269 -4.98 -10.59 4.57
N VAL A 270 -3.73 -10.19 4.33
CA VAL A 270 -3.32 -8.78 4.15
C VAL A 270 -4.20 -8.02 3.14
N PRO A 271 -4.52 -8.55 1.94
CA PRO A 271 -5.39 -7.86 0.99
C PRO A 271 -6.83 -7.65 1.51
N GLN A 272 -7.35 -8.54 2.35
CA GLN A 272 -8.69 -8.38 2.93
C GLN A 272 -8.69 -7.26 3.99
N VAL A 273 -7.66 -7.24 4.85
CA VAL A 273 -7.52 -6.22 5.89
C VAL A 273 -7.35 -4.83 5.27
N LEU A 274 -6.47 -4.69 4.26
CA LEU A 274 -6.24 -3.43 3.56
C LEU A 274 -7.52 -2.89 2.87
N ARG A 275 -8.35 -3.77 2.30
CA ARG A 275 -9.65 -3.38 1.73
C ARG A 275 -10.63 -2.90 2.77
N VAL A 276 -10.78 -3.63 3.87
CA VAL A 276 -11.69 -3.21 4.96
C VAL A 276 -11.21 -1.88 5.53
N PHE A 277 -9.91 -1.74 5.80
CA PHE A 277 -9.30 -0.47 6.23
C PHE A 277 -9.66 0.70 5.29
N TRP A 278 -9.39 0.55 3.98
CA TRP A 278 -9.64 1.62 3.02
C TRP A 278 -11.12 1.97 2.90
N LEU A 279 -12.00 0.97 2.87
CA LEU A 279 -13.46 1.19 2.85
C LEU A 279 -13.93 1.87 4.14
N THR A 280 -13.45 1.45 5.31
CA THR A 280 -13.81 2.08 6.59
C THR A 280 -13.35 3.53 6.66
N ARG A 281 -12.11 3.82 6.22
CA ARG A 281 -11.58 5.18 6.15
C ARG A 281 -12.40 6.05 5.18
N LEU A 282 -12.74 5.50 4.01
CA LEU A 282 -13.57 6.18 3.02
C LEU A 282 -14.98 6.46 3.58
N THR A 283 -15.60 5.49 4.26
CA THR A 283 -16.91 5.70 4.88
C THR A 283 -16.87 6.73 6.00
N GLU A 284 -15.83 6.73 6.83
CA GLU A 284 -15.65 7.71 7.90
C GLU A 284 -15.55 9.13 7.32
N GLN A 285 -14.70 9.31 6.31
CA GLN A 285 -14.54 10.61 5.66
C GLN A 285 -15.81 11.06 4.93
N ALA A 286 -16.55 10.14 4.31
CA ALA A 286 -17.82 10.44 3.68
C ALA A 286 -18.86 10.90 4.73
N VAL A 287 -18.94 10.24 5.87
CA VAL A 287 -19.85 10.62 6.97
C VAL A 287 -19.47 11.99 7.54
N LEU A 288 -18.19 12.27 7.75
CA LEU A 288 -17.74 13.59 8.24
C LEU A 288 -18.07 14.71 7.25
N LEU A 289 -17.82 14.51 5.95
CA LEU A 289 -18.15 15.52 4.92
C LEU A 289 -19.66 15.75 4.81
N ILE A 290 -20.47 14.70 4.92
CA ILE A 290 -21.93 14.83 4.94
C ILE A 290 -22.36 15.56 6.21
N ALA A 291 -21.79 15.24 7.38
CA ALA A 291 -22.09 15.90 8.65
C ALA A 291 -21.78 17.41 8.58
N ASP A 292 -20.60 17.78 8.10
CA ASP A 292 -20.19 19.19 7.94
C ASP A 292 -21.16 19.94 7.01
N SER A 293 -21.52 19.34 5.86
CA SER A 293 -22.47 19.95 4.92
C SER A 293 -23.88 20.10 5.50
N THR A 294 -24.34 19.14 6.30
CA THR A 294 -25.63 19.24 6.99
C THR A 294 -25.63 20.29 8.09
N HIS A 295 -24.49 20.49 8.77
CA HIS A 295 -24.34 21.52 9.78
C HIS A 295 -24.40 22.92 9.17
N GLU A 296 -23.71 23.13 8.05
CA GLU A 296 -23.71 24.40 7.32
C GLU A 296 -25.13 24.73 6.79
N HIS A 297 -25.82 23.76 6.18
CA HIS A 297 -27.19 23.98 5.69
C HIS A 297 -28.21 24.23 6.82
N TYR A 298 -28.01 23.60 7.99
CA TYR A 298 -28.85 23.84 9.17
C TYR A 298 -28.69 25.27 9.70
N LEU A 299 -27.47 25.83 9.68
CA LEU A 299 -27.23 27.22 10.08
C LEU A 299 -27.97 28.22 9.17
N ASP A 300 -28.07 27.93 7.87
CA ASP A 300 -28.70 28.84 6.90
C ASP A 300 -30.23 28.74 6.86
N THR A 301 -30.79 27.55 7.05
CA THR A 301 -32.24 27.30 6.80
C THR A 301 -33.02 26.81 8.01
N GLY A 302 -32.36 26.38 9.08
CA GLY A 302 -32.99 25.77 10.25
C GLY A 302 -33.68 24.42 9.98
N VAL A 303 -33.56 23.88 8.77
CA VAL A 303 -34.15 22.60 8.35
C VAL A 303 -33.05 21.59 8.03
N ILE A 304 -33.16 20.39 8.60
CA ILE A 304 -32.28 19.27 8.28
C ILE A 304 -32.74 18.68 6.94
N SER A 305 -32.20 19.18 5.83
CA SER A 305 -32.30 18.51 4.53
C SER A 305 -31.00 17.79 4.21
N LEU A 306 -31.10 16.52 3.85
CA LEU A 306 -29.96 15.75 3.33
C LEU A 306 -29.55 16.34 1.96
N PRO A 307 -28.31 16.81 1.78
CA PRO A 307 -27.87 17.48 0.56
C PRO A 307 -27.52 16.43 -0.50
N PHE A 308 -28.52 15.74 -1.04
CA PHE A 308 -28.36 14.84 -2.20
C PHE A 308 -28.45 15.59 -3.53
N ASP A 309 -27.75 16.72 -3.65
CA ASP A 309 -27.60 17.37 -4.95
C ASP A 309 -26.47 16.70 -5.75
N THR A 310 -26.65 16.60 -7.06
CA THR A 310 -25.67 16.04 -8.00
C THR A 310 -24.32 16.77 -7.94
N GLN A 311 -24.33 18.09 -7.72
CA GLN A 311 -23.12 18.90 -7.57
C GLN A 311 -22.39 18.60 -6.26
N HIS A 312 -23.12 18.47 -5.14
CA HIS A 312 -22.53 18.12 -3.85
C HIS A 312 -21.94 16.71 -3.88
N LEU A 313 -22.64 15.74 -4.49
CA LEU A 313 -22.11 14.38 -4.67
C LEU A 313 -20.80 14.36 -5.49
N TRP A 314 -20.70 15.16 -6.54
CA TRP A 314 -19.47 15.27 -7.33
C TRP A 314 -18.30 15.85 -6.51
N ILE A 315 -18.54 16.92 -5.74
CA ILE A 315 -17.53 17.54 -4.88
C ILE A 315 -17.08 16.57 -3.79
N THR A 316 -18.03 15.90 -3.12
CA THR A 316 -17.74 14.88 -2.12
C THR A 316 -16.93 13.73 -2.72
N SER A 317 -17.28 13.25 -3.91
CA SER A 317 -16.53 12.16 -4.58
C SER A 317 -15.09 12.55 -4.93
N LYS A 318 -14.87 13.79 -5.39
CA LYS A 318 -13.53 14.32 -5.64
C LYS A 318 -12.71 14.36 -4.36
N GLN A 319 -13.27 14.94 -3.29
CA GLN A 319 -12.59 15.06 -2.01
C GLN A 319 -12.25 13.70 -1.40
N LEU A 320 -13.17 12.75 -1.51
CA LEU A 320 -13.01 11.39 -1.02
C LEU A 320 -11.87 10.65 -1.74
N MET A 321 -11.80 10.79 -3.06
CA MET A 321 -10.76 10.18 -3.87
C MET A 321 -9.39 10.84 -3.62
N MET A 322 -9.34 12.15 -3.37
CA MET A 322 -8.11 12.86 -3.00
C MET A 322 -7.59 12.43 -1.62
N ARG A 323 -8.48 12.32 -0.63
CA ARG A 323 -8.12 11.89 0.73
C ARG A 323 -7.79 10.40 0.82
N GLY A 324 -8.38 9.58 -0.06
CA GLY A 324 -8.12 8.14 -0.17
C GLY A 324 -6.73 7.75 -0.69
N CYS A 325 -5.88 8.72 -1.07
CA CYS A 325 -4.53 8.50 -1.59
C CYS A 325 -3.44 9.32 -0.86
N GLU A 326 -3.74 9.83 0.33
CA GLU A 326 -2.82 10.70 1.09
C GLU A 326 -1.57 9.97 1.59
N THR A 327 -1.71 8.73 2.06
CA THR A 327 -0.61 7.96 2.63
C THR A 327 -0.31 6.72 1.78
N VAL A 328 0.90 6.18 1.93
CA VAL A 328 1.31 4.94 1.24
C VAL A 328 0.40 3.77 1.65
N ILE A 329 -0.05 3.74 2.90
CA ILE A 329 -0.99 2.72 3.41
C ILE A 329 -2.37 2.88 2.77
N ALA A 330 -2.85 4.12 2.56
CA ALA A 330 -4.09 4.38 1.83
C ALA A 330 -3.99 3.91 0.38
N VAL A 331 -2.87 4.15 -0.29
CA VAL A 331 -2.60 3.68 -1.66
C VAL A 331 -2.57 2.14 -1.69
N LEU A 332 -1.93 1.46 -0.73
CA LEU A 332 -2.00 -0.01 -0.59
C LEU A 332 -3.42 -0.54 -0.34
N GLY A 333 -4.22 0.20 0.42
CA GLY A 333 -5.65 -0.05 0.58
C GLY A 333 -6.40 0.02 -0.75
N MET A 334 -6.16 1.10 -1.49
CA MET A 334 -6.75 1.33 -2.81
C MET A 334 -6.32 0.26 -3.82
N THR A 335 -5.04 -0.13 -3.86
CA THR A 335 -4.55 -1.17 -4.77
C THR A 335 -5.24 -2.50 -4.50
N SER A 336 -5.55 -2.80 -3.24
CA SER A 336 -6.30 -3.99 -2.89
C SER A 336 -7.76 -3.93 -3.33
N VAL A 337 -8.41 -2.77 -3.29
CA VAL A 337 -9.75 -2.58 -3.86
C VAL A 337 -9.73 -2.73 -5.38
N VAL A 338 -8.77 -2.08 -6.07
CA VAL A 338 -8.57 -2.23 -7.52
C VAL A 338 -8.32 -3.70 -7.87
N SER A 339 -7.49 -4.42 -7.11
CA SER A 339 -7.26 -5.86 -7.25
C SER A 339 -8.55 -6.66 -7.24
N SER A 340 -9.44 -6.36 -6.29
CA SER A 340 -10.73 -7.03 -6.13
C SER A 340 -11.67 -6.74 -7.30
N ILE A 341 -11.68 -5.52 -7.82
CA ILE A 341 -12.48 -5.14 -8.99
C ILE A 341 -11.95 -5.87 -10.23
N CYS A 342 -10.63 -5.86 -10.46
CA CYS A 342 -10.01 -6.58 -11.58
C CYS A 342 -10.30 -8.09 -11.51
N TYR A 343 -10.23 -8.69 -10.32
CA TYR A 343 -10.58 -10.10 -10.12
C TYR A 343 -12.05 -10.38 -10.45
N GLN A 344 -12.98 -9.50 -10.04
CA GLN A 344 -14.40 -9.65 -10.37
C GLN A 344 -14.65 -9.53 -11.88
N ILE A 345 -13.99 -8.59 -12.56
CA ILE A 345 -14.06 -8.46 -14.02
C ILE A 345 -13.53 -9.73 -14.70
N GLY A 346 -12.35 -10.21 -14.29
CA GLY A 346 -11.78 -11.45 -14.83
C GLY A 346 -12.69 -12.67 -14.62
N SER A 347 -13.23 -12.83 -13.41
CA SER A 347 -14.16 -13.92 -13.09
C SER A 347 -15.48 -13.82 -13.87
N LEU A 348 -16.00 -12.61 -14.09
CA LEU A 348 -17.17 -12.38 -14.93
C LEU A 348 -16.88 -12.80 -16.38
N MET A 349 -15.70 -12.47 -16.91
CA MET A 349 -15.29 -12.87 -18.26
C MET A 349 -15.09 -14.39 -18.38
N GLN A 350 -14.47 -15.03 -17.39
CA GLN A 350 -14.36 -16.51 -17.33
C GLN A 350 -15.73 -17.18 -17.33
N SER A 351 -16.64 -16.68 -16.49
CA SER A 351 -18.00 -17.20 -16.40
C SER A 351 -18.78 -17.01 -17.71
N PHE A 352 -18.60 -15.86 -18.38
CA PHE A 352 -19.21 -15.60 -19.69
C PHE A 352 -18.68 -16.54 -20.78
N LEU A 353 -17.37 -16.78 -20.79
CA LEU A 353 -16.68 -17.66 -21.75
C LEU A 353 -16.83 -19.16 -21.44
N LEU A 354 -17.34 -19.52 -20.25
CA LEU A 354 -17.42 -20.91 -19.75
C LEU A 354 -16.04 -21.60 -19.71
N VAL A 355 -15.00 -20.85 -19.34
CA VAL A 355 -13.65 -21.39 -19.13
C VAL A 355 -13.50 -21.74 -17.65
N GLU A 356 -13.25 -23.02 -17.36
CA GLU A 356 -13.07 -23.56 -16.00
C GLU A 356 -11.57 -23.73 -15.69
N ASP A 357 -10.78 -22.64 -15.72
CA ASP A 357 -9.39 -22.69 -15.30
C ASP A 357 -9.20 -22.05 -13.92
N PRO A 358 -8.87 -22.83 -12.86
CA PRO A 358 -8.74 -22.34 -11.49
C PRO A 358 -7.43 -21.59 -11.20
N GLU A 359 -6.46 -21.55 -12.13
CA GLU A 359 -5.11 -21.00 -11.91
C GLU A 359 -4.99 -19.48 -12.09
N ASP A 360 -6.03 -18.82 -12.60
CA ASP A 360 -6.07 -17.38 -12.90
C ASP A 360 -6.33 -16.47 -11.67
N ARG A 361 -6.30 -17.04 -10.46
CA ARG A 361 -5.57 -16.47 -9.30
C ARG A 361 -5.07 -15.02 -9.36
N SER A 362 -4.13 -14.86 -10.28
CA SER A 362 -3.06 -13.88 -10.31
C SER A 362 -3.42 -12.57 -11.00
N ILE A 363 -4.54 -12.50 -11.74
CA ILE A 363 -4.90 -11.32 -12.56
C ILE A 363 -5.09 -10.08 -11.70
N GLY A 364 -5.89 -10.25 -10.65
CA GLY A 364 -6.16 -9.18 -9.69
C GLY A 364 -4.86 -8.72 -9.03
N THR A 365 -3.94 -9.65 -8.73
CA THR A 365 -2.67 -9.32 -8.08
C THR A 365 -1.71 -8.61 -9.04
N VAL A 366 -1.57 -9.05 -10.29
CA VAL A 366 -0.70 -8.41 -11.29
C VAL A 366 -1.15 -6.98 -11.59
N SER A 367 -2.46 -6.78 -11.78
CA SER A 367 -3.03 -5.44 -12.03
C SER A 367 -2.84 -4.51 -10.82
N ALA A 368 -2.95 -5.05 -9.60
CA ALA A 368 -2.74 -4.27 -8.38
C ALA A 368 -1.28 -3.89 -8.15
N ILE A 369 -0.34 -4.80 -8.47
CA ILE A 369 1.10 -4.52 -8.42
C ILE A 369 1.44 -3.44 -9.44
N LEU A 370 0.94 -3.53 -10.68
CA LEU A 370 1.14 -2.50 -11.69
C LEU A 370 0.61 -1.14 -11.23
N PHE A 371 -0.63 -1.10 -10.71
CA PHE A 371 -1.21 0.13 -10.18
C PHE A 371 -0.38 0.72 -9.02
N PHE A 372 0.10 -0.14 -8.10
CA PHE A 372 0.93 0.29 -6.98
C PHE A 372 2.28 0.86 -7.43
N ILE A 373 2.96 0.19 -8.36
CA ILE A 373 4.22 0.66 -8.94
C ILE A 373 4.02 2.01 -9.62
N LEU A 374 2.96 2.18 -10.42
CA LEU A 374 2.63 3.46 -11.05
C LEU A 374 2.32 4.55 -10.01
N ALA A 375 1.66 4.23 -8.90
CA ALA A 375 1.41 5.21 -7.83
C ALA A 375 2.71 5.63 -7.11
N LEU A 376 3.62 4.68 -6.85
CA LEU A 376 4.92 4.97 -6.22
C LEU A 376 5.86 5.75 -7.14
N GLN A 377 6.00 5.33 -8.40
CA GLN A 377 6.88 5.96 -9.39
C GLN A 377 6.52 7.44 -9.61
N THR A 378 5.25 7.78 -9.43
CA THR A 378 4.71 9.12 -9.68
C THR A 378 4.66 9.97 -8.42
N GLY A 379 5.06 9.42 -7.27
CA GLY A 379 5.04 10.11 -5.99
C GLY A 379 3.64 10.56 -5.60
N LEU A 380 2.61 9.74 -5.84
CA LEU A 380 1.20 10.11 -5.67
C LEU A 380 0.89 10.75 -4.31
N THR A 381 1.51 10.25 -3.23
CA THR A 381 1.30 10.72 -1.86
C THR A 381 1.90 12.10 -1.59
N GLY A 382 2.92 12.52 -2.33
CA GLY A 382 3.65 13.78 -2.11
C GLY A 382 3.15 14.98 -2.91
N MET A 383 2.22 14.78 -3.85
CA MET A 383 1.71 15.86 -4.72
C MET A 383 0.62 16.71 -4.04
N GLU A 384 0.29 17.87 -4.61
CA GLU A 384 -0.89 18.66 -4.21
C GLU A 384 -2.20 17.91 -4.56
N PRO A 385 -3.27 18.07 -3.75
CA PRO A 385 -4.49 17.26 -3.86
C PRO A 385 -5.14 17.28 -5.26
N GLU A 386 -5.17 18.43 -5.93
CA GLU A 386 -5.75 18.54 -7.27
C GLU A 386 -4.96 17.76 -8.34
N LYS A 387 -3.62 17.79 -8.25
CA LYS A 387 -2.73 17.04 -9.14
C LYS A 387 -2.80 15.53 -8.86
N ARG A 388 -3.07 15.12 -7.62
CA ARG A 388 -3.27 13.70 -7.25
C ARG A 388 -4.45 13.09 -7.99
N LEU A 389 -5.58 13.78 -8.04
CA LEU A 389 -6.77 13.29 -8.73
C LEU A 389 -6.50 13.06 -10.22
N LEU A 390 -5.83 14.00 -10.88
CA LEU A 390 -5.46 13.87 -12.29
C LEU A 390 -4.49 12.70 -12.51
N ARG A 391 -3.49 12.50 -11.64
CA ARG A 391 -2.55 11.37 -11.75
C ARG A 391 -3.22 10.04 -11.50
N LEU A 392 -4.09 9.97 -10.49
CA LEU A 392 -4.87 8.78 -10.18
C LEU A 392 -5.76 8.38 -11.37
N TYR A 393 -6.42 9.36 -11.99
CA TYR A 393 -7.19 9.14 -13.22
C TYR A 393 -6.32 8.55 -14.34
N ARG A 394 -5.12 9.09 -14.59
CA ARG A 394 -4.17 8.55 -15.58
C ARG A 394 -3.74 7.11 -15.24
N ASN A 395 -3.48 6.82 -13.98
CA ASN A 395 -3.12 5.47 -13.53
C ASN A 395 -4.28 4.48 -13.71
N LEU A 396 -5.52 4.88 -13.41
CA LEU A 396 -6.72 4.06 -13.65
C LEU A 396 -6.95 3.79 -15.15
N CYS A 397 -6.63 4.76 -16.02
CA CYS A 397 -6.67 4.56 -17.48
C CYS A 397 -5.66 3.49 -17.92
N LEU A 398 -4.42 3.53 -17.41
CA LEU A 398 -3.40 2.52 -17.70
C LEU A 398 -3.80 1.12 -17.18
N VAL A 399 -4.36 1.05 -15.97
CA VAL A 399 -4.90 -0.22 -15.43
C VAL A 399 -6.03 -0.75 -16.31
N SER A 400 -6.92 0.13 -16.81
CA SER A 400 -8.00 -0.27 -17.72
C SER A 400 -7.45 -0.89 -19.01
N THR A 401 -6.37 -0.35 -19.59
CA THR A 401 -5.70 -0.97 -20.74
C THR A 401 -5.03 -2.31 -20.41
N ALA A 402 -4.46 -2.46 -19.22
CA ALA A 402 -3.90 -3.74 -18.78
C ALA A 402 -4.98 -4.83 -18.63
N ILE A 403 -6.18 -4.47 -18.15
CA ILE A 403 -7.33 -5.38 -18.08
C ILE A 403 -7.73 -5.85 -19.50
N LEU A 404 -7.71 -4.97 -20.50
CA LEU A 404 -8.03 -5.33 -21.88
C LEU A 404 -7.02 -6.33 -22.47
N HIS A 405 -5.72 -6.09 -22.26
CA HIS A 405 -4.66 -7.05 -22.61
C HIS A 405 -4.89 -8.41 -21.94
N PHE A 406 -5.28 -8.39 -20.67
CA PHE A 406 -5.56 -9.59 -19.94
C PHE A 406 -6.77 -10.36 -20.52
N ILE A 407 -7.88 -9.69 -20.82
CA ILE A 407 -9.06 -10.32 -21.43
C ILE A 407 -8.71 -10.92 -22.81
N HIS A 408 -7.85 -10.26 -23.61
CA HIS A 408 -7.34 -10.84 -24.86
C HIS A 408 -6.56 -12.15 -24.61
N ASN A 409 -5.66 -12.17 -23.62
CA ASN A 409 -4.90 -13.36 -23.26
C ASN A 409 -5.80 -14.54 -22.86
N MET A 410 -7.00 -14.28 -22.32
CA MET A 410 -7.98 -15.33 -22.04
C MET A 410 -8.68 -15.84 -23.30
N VAL A 411 -9.08 -14.93 -24.20
CA VAL A 411 -9.91 -15.26 -25.37
C VAL A 411 -9.08 -15.90 -26.48
N SER A 412 -7.82 -15.51 -26.64
CA SER A 412 -6.92 -16.02 -27.69
C SER A 412 -6.80 -17.56 -27.69
N PRO A 413 -6.39 -18.24 -26.60
CA PRO A 413 -6.32 -19.71 -26.57
C PRO A 413 -7.70 -20.37 -26.73
N LEU A 414 -8.77 -19.74 -26.25
CA LEU A 414 -10.13 -20.22 -26.46
C LEU A 414 -10.52 -20.21 -27.95
N LEU A 415 -10.19 -19.14 -28.70
CA LEU A 415 -10.43 -19.09 -30.14
C LEU A 415 -9.67 -20.19 -30.89
N PHE A 416 -8.40 -20.42 -30.54
CA PHE A 416 -7.59 -21.48 -31.14
C PHE A 416 -8.14 -22.88 -30.86
N SER A 417 -8.58 -23.15 -29.62
CA SER A 417 -9.16 -24.46 -29.27
C SER A 417 -10.55 -24.65 -29.89
N LEU A 418 -11.38 -23.60 -29.96
CA LEU A 418 -12.69 -23.66 -30.62
C LEU A 418 -12.54 -23.92 -32.12
N SER A 419 -11.56 -23.30 -32.79
CA SER A 419 -11.30 -23.53 -34.20
C SER A 419 -10.76 -24.94 -34.47
N ALA A 420 -9.94 -25.49 -33.57
CA ALA A 420 -9.44 -26.86 -33.68
C ALA A 420 -10.54 -27.92 -33.42
N SER A 421 -11.49 -27.64 -32.53
CA SER A 421 -12.51 -28.62 -32.11
C SER A 421 -13.58 -28.94 -33.17
N ARG A 422 -13.62 -28.19 -34.29
CA ARG A 422 -14.62 -28.28 -35.39
C ARG A 422 -16.09 -28.28 -34.94
N ASN A 423 -16.39 -27.89 -33.70
CA ASN A 423 -17.73 -27.89 -33.16
C ASN A 423 -18.47 -26.61 -33.61
N MET A 424 -19.44 -26.76 -34.51
CA MET A 424 -20.21 -25.66 -35.15
C MET A 424 -21.25 -24.98 -34.24
N SER A 425 -21.22 -25.20 -32.92
CA SER A 425 -22.21 -24.61 -32.02
C SER A 425 -22.14 -23.07 -32.02
N ILE A 426 -23.15 -22.42 -32.62
CA ILE A 426 -23.22 -20.96 -32.81
C ILE A 426 -23.10 -20.22 -31.47
N ASN A 427 -23.67 -20.78 -30.40
CA ASN A 427 -23.65 -20.15 -29.07
C ASN A 427 -22.25 -20.06 -28.46
N ARG A 428 -21.35 -21.03 -28.71
CA ARG A 428 -19.99 -20.99 -28.16
C ARG A 428 -19.11 -20.02 -28.93
N HIS A 429 -19.14 -20.10 -30.26
CA HIS A 429 -18.42 -19.17 -31.13
C HIS A 429 -18.94 -17.73 -30.97
N GLY A 430 -20.26 -17.54 -30.90
CA GLY A 430 -20.88 -16.22 -30.73
C GLY A 430 -20.46 -15.51 -29.45
N ARG A 431 -20.28 -16.23 -28.34
CA ARG A 431 -19.77 -15.64 -27.08
C ARG A 431 -18.32 -15.18 -27.20
N ALA A 432 -17.43 -16.02 -27.73
CA ALA A 432 -16.03 -15.67 -27.92
C ALA A 432 -15.86 -14.48 -28.87
N LEU A 433 -16.57 -14.50 -30.01
CA LEU A 433 -16.57 -13.40 -30.99
C LEU A 433 -17.16 -12.10 -30.42
N LEU A 434 -18.16 -12.17 -29.54
CA LEU A 434 -18.70 -10.99 -28.85
C LEU A 434 -17.65 -10.34 -27.95
N VAL A 435 -16.85 -11.12 -27.21
CA VAL A 435 -15.75 -10.56 -26.41
C VAL A 435 -14.68 -9.95 -27.32
N CYS A 436 -14.35 -10.56 -28.46
CA CYS A 436 -13.43 -9.95 -29.43
C CYS A 436 -13.97 -8.64 -30.01
N LEU A 437 -15.27 -8.57 -30.32
CA LEU A 437 -15.91 -7.33 -30.78
C LEU A 437 -15.79 -6.24 -29.71
N PHE A 438 -16.04 -6.57 -28.44
CA PHE A 438 -15.83 -5.67 -27.32
C PHE A 438 -14.37 -5.19 -27.24
N LEU A 439 -13.39 -6.08 -27.38
CA LEU A 439 -11.96 -5.76 -27.34
C LEU A 439 -11.47 -4.90 -28.51
N VAL A 440 -12.25 -4.73 -29.57
CA VAL A 440 -11.94 -3.78 -30.67
C VAL A 440 -12.71 -2.46 -30.47
N VAL A 441 -14.01 -2.53 -30.22
CA VAL A 441 -14.87 -1.34 -30.14
C VAL A 441 -14.56 -0.50 -28.90
N PHE A 442 -14.37 -1.12 -27.73
CA PHE A 442 -14.15 -0.40 -26.49
C PHE A 442 -12.82 0.38 -26.49
N PRO A 443 -11.67 -0.18 -26.90
CA PRO A 443 -10.43 0.60 -26.96
C PRO A 443 -10.47 1.74 -27.98
N ILE A 444 -11.13 1.57 -29.13
CA ILE A 444 -11.29 2.66 -30.12
C ILE A 444 -12.12 3.80 -29.52
N TRP A 445 -13.25 3.49 -28.90
CA TRP A 445 -14.06 4.49 -28.21
C TRP A 445 -13.27 5.17 -27.09
N PHE A 446 -12.57 4.39 -26.26
CA PHE A 446 -11.77 4.88 -25.15
C PHE A 446 -10.67 5.85 -25.62
N LEU A 447 -9.93 5.50 -26.68
CA LEU A 447 -8.92 6.39 -27.25
C LEU A 447 -9.53 7.66 -27.85
N SER A 448 -10.63 7.55 -28.59
CA SER A 448 -11.30 8.73 -29.16
C SER A 448 -11.75 9.71 -28.07
N HIS A 449 -12.23 9.18 -26.94
CA HIS A 449 -12.57 9.98 -25.78
C HIS A 449 -11.33 10.66 -25.20
N LEU A 450 -10.27 9.92 -24.88
CA LEU A 450 -9.06 10.49 -24.27
C LEU A 450 -8.40 11.58 -25.12
N TRP A 451 -8.31 11.38 -26.44
CA TRP A 451 -7.73 12.37 -27.37
C TRP A 451 -8.58 13.63 -27.53
N SER A 452 -9.89 13.56 -27.28
CA SER A 452 -10.77 14.74 -27.34
C SER A 452 -10.65 15.66 -26.12
N TYR A 453 -10.34 15.10 -24.94
CA TYR A 453 -10.29 15.84 -23.68
C TYR A 453 -8.88 16.24 -23.25
N HIS A 454 -7.84 15.53 -23.70
CA HIS A 454 -6.48 15.74 -23.21
C HIS A 454 -5.51 16.15 -24.32
N PRO A 455 -4.62 17.13 -24.05
CA PRO A 455 -3.55 17.45 -24.97
C PRO A 455 -2.53 16.31 -25.05
N VAL A 456 -1.76 16.31 -26.14
CA VAL A 456 -0.70 15.32 -26.37
C VAL A 456 0.30 15.35 -25.22
N SER A 457 0.48 14.20 -24.59
CA SER A 457 1.33 14.02 -23.41
C SER A 457 1.88 12.60 -23.36
N THR A 458 2.98 12.39 -22.62
CA THR A 458 3.70 11.11 -22.56
C THR A 458 2.80 9.96 -22.11
N TRP A 459 1.96 10.18 -21.10
CA TRP A 459 1.00 9.19 -20.61
C TRP A 459 -0.07 8.83 -21.65
N LEU A 460 -0.59 9.83 -22.40
CA LEU A 460 -1.61 9.60 -23.42
C LEU A 460 -1.04 8.78 -24.58
N LEU A 461 0.22 9.06 -24.95
CA LEU A 461 0.95 8.27 -25.94
C LEU A 461 1.15 6.81 -25.48
N ALA A 462 1.53 6.59 -24.22
CA ALA A 462 1.67 5.24 -23.67
C ALA A 462 0.34 4.46 -23.66
N VAL A 463 -0.75 5.08 -23.17
CA VAL A 463 -2.10 4.48 -23.18
C VAL A 463 -2.56 4.17 -24.60
N SER A 464 -2.26 5.06 -25.56
CA SER A 464 -2.60 4.85 -26.97
C SER A 464 -1.85 3.69 -27.60
N ALA A 465 -0.53 3.57 -27.34
CA ALA A 465 0.29 2.48 -27.81
C ALA A 465 -0.21 1.13 -27.27
N PHE A 466 -0.45 1.01 -25.96
CA PHE A 466 -0.99 -0.22 -25.37
C PHE A 466 -2.38 -0.58 -25.90
N SER A 467 -3.25 0.40 -26.11
CA SER A 467 -4.60 0.16 -26.64
C SER A 467 -4.57 -0.30 -28.10
N VAL A 468 -3.71 0.31 -28.93
CA VAL A 468 -3.49 -0.11 -30.33
C VAL A 468 -2.88 -1.50 -30.37
N GLU A 469 -1.94 -1.82 -29.48
CA GLU A 469 -1.36 -3.16 -29.35
C GLU A 469 -2.44 -4.23 -29.11
N VAL A 470 -3.38 -4.00 -28.18
CA VAL A 470 -4.51 -4.93 -27.95
C VAL A 470 -5.36 -5.09 -29.21
N ILE A 471 -5.73 -3.99 -29.88
CA ILE A 471 -6.56 -4.04 -31.09
C ILE A 471 -5.88 -4.92 -32.14
N ILE A 472 -4.59 -4.71 -32.39
CA ILE A 472 -3.83 -5.48 -33.37
C ILE A 472 -3.78 -6.95 -32.95
N LYS A 473 -3.44 -7.26 -31.69
CA LYS A 473 -3.46 -8.62 -31.16
C LYS A 473 -4.79 -9.33 -31.38
N VAL A 474 -5.91 -8.66 -31.11
CA VAL A 474 -7.26 -9.21 -31.33
C VAL A 474 -7.53 -9.44 -32.82
N VAL A 475 -7.16 -8.50 -33.69
CA VAL A 475 -7.31 -8.65 -35.15
C VAL A 475 -6.49 -9.85 -35.65
N MET A 476 -5.26 -10.02 -35.18
CA MET A 476 -4.43 -11.18 -35.57
C MET A 476 -5.04 -12.51 -35.10
N SER A 477 -5.55 -12.58 -33.86
CA SER A 477 -6.27 -13.75 -33.36
C SER A 477 -7.54 -14.05 -34.18
N LEU A 478 -8.29 -13.01 -34.57
CA LEU A 478 -9.50 -13.16 -35.41
C LEU A 478 -9.17 -13.59 -36.84
N LEU A 479 -8.08 -13.10 -37.44
CA LEU A 479 -7.64 -13.54 -38.77
C LEU A 479 -7.27 -15.02 -38.76
N ILE A 480 -6.53 -15.48 -37.74
CA ILE A 480 -6.17 -16.89 -37.64
C ILE A 480 -7.41 -17.75 -37.39
N TYR A 481 -8.31 -17.33 -36.50
CA TYR A 481 -9.60 -17.98 -36.29
C TYR A 481 -10.40 -18.07 -37.60
N GLY A 482 -10.46 -16.98 -38.37
CA GLY A 482 -11.14 -16.93 -39.67
C GLY A 482 -10.54 -17.92 -40.68
N LEU A 483 -9.21 -18.01 -40.77
CA LEU A 483 -8.53 -18.99 -41.62
C LEU A 483 -8.89 -20.43 -41.23
N PHE A 484 -8.84 -20.76 -39.94
CA PHE A 484 -9.22 -22.10 -39.48
C PHE A 484 -10.70 -22.41 -39.70
N MET A 485 -11.59 -21.42 -39.57
CA MET A 485 -13.01 -21.61 -39.89
C MET A 485 -13.25 -21.83 -41.38
N ILE A 486 -12.51 -21.13 -42.26
CA ILE A 486 -12.55 -21.35 -43.70
C ILE A 486 -12.07 -22.76 -44.04
N ASP A 487 -10.95 -23.20 -43.44
CA ASP A 487 -10.43 -24.56 -43.61
C ASP A 487 -11.44 -25.62 -43.14
N ALA A 488 -12.08 -25.40 -41.98
CA ALA A 488 -13.09 -26.31 -41.46
C ALA A 488 -14.32 -26.47 -42.36
N TYR A 489 -14.68 -25.44 -43.14
CA TYR A 489 -15.79 -25.48 -44.09
C TYR A 489 -15.39 -26.05 -45.45
N ARG A 490 -14.10 -26.02 -45.79
CA ARG A 490 -13.57 -26.56 -47.03
C ARG A 490 -13.52 -28.10 -46.95
N SER A 491 -13.81 -28.77 -48.07
CA SER A 491 -13.78 -30.23 -48.16
C SER A 491 -12.40 -30.79 -48.53
N THR A 492 -11.52 -29.97 -49.10
CA THR A 492 -10.14 -30.31 -49.52
C THR A 492 -9.13 -29.75 -48.54
N ILE A 493 -8.08 -30.52 -48.22
CA ILE A 493 -6.98 -30.11 -47.35
C ILE A 493 -6.25 -28.90 -47.96
N TRP A 494 -6.04 -27.83 -47.18
CA TRP A 494 -5.35 -26.62 -47.64
C TRP A 494 -3.86 -26.66 -47.28
N GLU A 495 -3.02 -27.05 -48.23
CA GLU A 495 -1.56 -27.23 -48.01
C GLU A 495 -0.81 -25.94 -47.61
N GLN A 496 -1.32 -24.76 -47.98
CA GLN A 496 -0.68 -23.46 -47.68
C GLN A 496 -1.21 -22.78 -46.41
N LEU A 497 -2.12 -23.43 -45.66
CA LEU A 497 -2.71 -22.84 -44.45
C LEU A 497 -1.62 -22.45 -43.43
N ASP A 498 -0.63 -23.32 -43.24
CA ASP A 498 0.46 -23.10 -42.30
C ASP A 498 1.32 -21.89 -42.69
N ASP A 499 1.56 -21.67 -43.99
CA ASP A 499 2.27 -20.49 -44.50
C ASP A 499 1.51 -19.20 -44.20
N TYR A 500 0.18 -19.18 -44.40
CA TYR A 500 -0.64 -18.02 -44.08
C TYR A 500 -0.68 -17.72 -42.58
N VAL A 501 -0.81 -18.77 -41.75
CA VAL A 501 -0.74 -18.62 -40.29
C VAL A 501 0.62 -18.09 -39.86
N TYR A 502 1.71 -18.56 -40.48
CA TYR A 502 3.06 -18.05 -40.25
C TYR A 502 3.19 -16.57 -40.63
N TYR A 503 2.70 -16.16 -41.81
CA TYR A 503 2.76 -14.75 -42.23
C TYR A 503 1.99 -13.82 -41.30
N ILE A 504 0.81 -14.24 -40.83
CA ILE A 504 0.04 -13.47 -39.86
C ILE A 504 0.82 -13.38 -38.55
N LYS A 505 1.26 -14.50 -37.96
CA LYS A 505 2.02 -14.48 -36.70
C LYS A 505 3.28 -13.61 -36.79
N ALA A 506 4.06 -13.73 -37.88
CA ALA A 506 5.25 -12.92 -38.11
C ALA A 506 4.95 -11.42 -38.20
N THR A 507 3.86 -11.05 -38.88
CA THR A 507 3.40 -9.65 -38.95
C THR A 507 2.99 -9.15 -37.57
N GLY A 508 2.29 -9.96 -36.77
CA GLY A 508 1.87 -9.62 -35.41
C GLY A 508 3.07 -9.33 -34.50
N SER A 509 4.04 -10.25 -34.43
CA SER A 509 5.26 -10.08 -33.65
C SER A 509 6.08 -8.86 -34.08
N THR A 510 6.11 -8.57 -35.39
CA THR A 510 6.84 -7.40 -35.91
C THR A 510 6.21 -6.09 -35.43
N VAL A 511 4.88 -5.99 -35.44
CA VAL A 511 4.18 -4.79 -34.97
C VAL A 511 4.32 -4.63 -33.46
N GLU A 512 4.22 -5.71 -32.69
CA GLU A 512 4.47 -5.69 -31.24
C GLU A 512 5.87 -5.17 -30.92
N PHE A 513 6.88 -5.63 -31.66
CA PHE A 513 8.26 -5.16 -31.51
C PHE A 513 8.40 -3.65 -31.80
N ILE A 514 7.74 -3.14 -32.86
CA ILE A 514 7.75 -1.71 -33.20
C ILE A 514 7.09 -0.87 -32.10
N ILE A 515 5.93 -1.31 -31.59
CA ILE A 515 5.25 -0.63 -30.46
C ILE A 515 6.13 -0.66 -29.21
N GLY A 516 6.82 -1.79 -28.95
CA GLY A 516 7.78 -1.92 -27.86
C GLY A 516 8.93 -0.92 -27.94
N ILE A 517 9.51 -0.72 -29.13
CA ILE A 517 10.54 0.31 -29.37
C ILE A 517 9.99 1.71 -29.10
N PHE A 518 8.78 2.00 -29.59
CA PHE A 518 8.12 3.29 -29.36
C PHE A 518 7.92 3.57 -27.86
N LEU A 519 7.42 2.58 -27.10
CA LEU A 519 7.24 2.68 -25.65
C LEU A 519 8.57 2.81 -24.90
N PHE A 520 9.62 2.14 -25.35
CA PHE A 520 10.96 2.28 -24.77
C PHE A 520 11.46 3.72 -24.87
N PHE A 521 11.36 4.35 -26.04
CA PHE A 521 11.73 5.76 -26.21
C PHE A 521 10.82 6.71 -25.45
N ASN A 522 9.51 6.43 -25.38
CA ASN A 522 8.58 7.19 -24.55
C ASN A 522 8.95 7.13 -23.05
N GLY A 523 9.33 5.95 -22.56
CA GLY A 523 9.80 5.75 -21.19
C GLY A 523 11.15 6.44 -20.93
N ALA A 524 12.09 6.35 -21.87
CA ALA A 524 13.36 7.06 -21.79
C ALA A 524 13.17 8.58 -21.74
N TRP A 525 12.21 9.11 -22.52
CA TRP A 525 11.85 10.53 -22.48
C TRP A 525 11.33 10.96 -21.10
N ILE A 526 10.43 10.18 -20.49
CA ILE A 526 9.92 10.45 -19.14
C ILE A 526 11.06 10.48 -18.11
N LEU A 527 11.99 9.52 -18.20
CA LEU A 527 13.12 9.42 -17.28
C LEU A 527 14.12 10.58 -17.44
N LEU A 528 14.31 11.08 -18.67
CA LEU A 528 15.23 12.17 -18.97
C LEU A 528 14.65 13.57 -18.72
N PHE A 529 13.34 13.78 -18.90
CA PHE A 529 12.76 15.12 -18.95
C PHE A 529 11.66 15.39 -17.90
N GLU A 530 11.09 14.38 -17.23
CA GLU A 530 10.12 14.59 -16.14
C GLU A 530 10.86 14.71 -14.79
N SER A 531 10.49 15.73 -14.00
CA SER A 531 11.27 16.31 -12.89
C SER A 531 11.61 15.30 -11.79
N GLY A 532 12.84 14.76 -11.83
CA GLY A 532 13.39 13.87 -10.80
C GLY A 532 14.25 12.72 -11.35
N GLY A 533 14.19 12.44 -12.66
CA GLY A 533 14.97 11.36 -13.28
C GLY A 533 16.36 11.75 -13.77
N THR A 534 16.61 13.03 -14.07
CA THR A 534 17.91 13.51 -14.60
C THR A 534 19.10 13.20 -13.70
N ILE A 535 18.96 13.43 -12.39
CA ILE A 535 20.04 13.22 -11.41
C ILE A 535 20.32 11.72 -11.22
N ARG A 536 19.29 10.86 -11.30
CA ARG A 536 19.42 9.40 -11.12
C ARG A 536 19.89 8.70 -12.40
N ALA A 537 19.48 9.20 -13.56
CA ALA A 537 19.94 8.74 -14.88
C ALA A 537 21.43 9.03 -15.08
N LEU A 538 21.87 10.23 -14.69
CA LEU A 538 23.29 10.61 -14.73
C LEU A 538 24.13 9.68 -13.85
N MET A 539 23.67 9.38 -12.63
CA MET A 539 24.36 8.45 -11.72
C MET A 539 24.45 7.03 -12.30
N MET A 540 23.36 6.51 -12.89
CA MET A 540 23.33 5.16 -13.48
C MET A 540 24.16 5.06 -14.77
N CYS A 541 24.15 6.09 -15.62
CA CYS A 541 24.99 6.16 -16.81
C CYS A 541 26.47 6.23 -16.46
N VAL A 542 26.84 6.96 -15.40
CA VAL A 542 28.21 6.99 -14.86
C VAL A 542 28.61 5.60 -14.36
N HIS A 543 27.74 4.93 -13.59
CA HIS A 543 28.00 3.57 -13.12
C HIS A 543 28.13 2.56 -14.26
N ALA A 544 27.26 2.63 -15.28
CA ALA A 544 27.31 1.74 -16.44
C ALA A 544 28.54 2.00 -17.33
N TYR A 545 28.96 3.25 -17.50
CA TYR A 545 30.16 3.59 -18.25
C TYR A 545 31.44 3.06 -17.58
N PHE A 546 31.58 3.26 -16.26
CA PHE A 546 32.75 2.77 -15.52
C PHE A 546 32.74 1.26 -15.30
N ASN A 547 31.60 0.64 -14.93
CA ASN A 547 31.54 -0.80 -14.64
C ASN A 547 31.41 -1.68 -15.88
N ILE A 548 30.66 -1.28 -16.90
CA ILE A 548 30.36 -2.18 -18.03
C ILE A 548 31.25 -1.84 -19.23
N TRP A 549 31.36 -0.56 -19.59
CA TRP A 549 32.04 -0.18 -20.83
C TRP A 549 33.56 -0.15 -20.70
N LEU A 550 34.10 0.33 -19.57
CA LEU A 550 35.55 0.32 -19.32
C LEU A 550 36.09 -1.11 -19.12
N GLN A 551 35.30 -1.98 -18.50
CA GLN A 551 35.66 -3.37 -18.22
C GLN A 551 35.53 -4.28 -19.45
N ALA A 552 34.67 -3.93 -20.42
CA ALA A 552 34.55 -4.63 -21.71
C ALA A 552 35.60 -4.21 -22.75
N LYS A 553 36.40 -3.16 -22.50
CA LYS A 553 37.43 -2.65 -23.42
C LYS A 553 38.80 -3.34 -23.27
N SER A 554 38.99 -4.21 -22.29
CA SER A 554 40.18 -5.06 -22.20
C SER A 554 40.04 -6.26 -23.16
N GLU A 555 40.24 -6.02 -24.45
CA GLU A 555 40.39 -7.09 -25.44
C GLU A 555 41.83 -7.65 -25.39
N ALA A 556 41.94 -8.97 -25.59
CA ALA A 556 43.21 -9.69 -25.61
C ALA A 556 44.11 -9.24 -26.77
N THR A 557 45.37 -8.99 -26.47
CA THR A 557 46.41 -8.50 -27.39
C THR A 557 46.71 -9.51 -28.52
N GLU A 558 47.03 -8.97 -29.72
CA GLU A 558 47.39 -9.70 -30.95
C GLU A 558 48.51 -10.76 -30.79
N GLU A 559 49.27 -10.70 -29.69
CA GLU A 559 50.35 -11.64 -29.38
C GLU A 559 49.87 -13.05 -28.99
N GLN A 560 48.63 -13.21 -28.50
CA GLN A 560 48.08 -14.55 -28.21
C GLN A 560 47.50 -15.25 -29.45
N LEU A 561 47.16 -14.52 -30.51
CA LEU A 561 46.68 -15.07 -31.80
C LEU A 561 47.80 -15.62 -32.68
N ARG A 562 49.06 -15.22 -32.47
CA ARG A 562 50.20 -15.74 -33.24
C ARG A 562 50.76 -17.08 -32.74
N LYS A 563 50.30 -17.56 -31.59
CA LYS A 563 50.90 -18.73 -30.93
C LYS A 563 50.13 -20.04 -31.13
N PHE A 564 48.92 -19.99 -31.67
CA PHE A 564 48.09 -21.18 -31.95
C PHE A 564 47.45 -21.05 -33.34
N ASP A 565 48.18 -21.57 -34.33
CA ASP A 565 47.81 -21.64 -35.74
C ASP A 565 46.84 -22.82 -35.95
N ASP A 566 45.60 -22.65 -35.48
CA ASP A 566 44.56 -23.67 -35.56
C ASP A 566 43.33 -23.22 -36.36
N VAL A 567 42.66 -24.22 -36.92
CA VAL A 567 41.47 -24.12 -37.76
C VAL A 567 40.23 -24.15 -36.87
N CYS A 568 39.19 -23.36 -37.18
CA CYS A 568 37.94 -23.39 -36.42
C CYS A 568 37.26 -24.76 -36.53
N ALA A 569 37.01 -25.43 -35.40
CA ALA A 569 36.40 -26.77 -35.38
C ALA A 569 34.93 -26.84 -35.86
N ILE A 570 34.27 -25.69 -36.08
CA ILE A 570 32.88 -25.63 -36.57
C ILE A 570 32.82 -25.52 -38.09
N CYS A 571 33.69 -24.71 -38.70
CA CYS A 571 33.66 -24.45 -40.16
C CYS A 571 34.90 -24.95 -40.90
N TYR A 572 35.89 -25.48 -40.19
CA TYR A 572 37.15 -25.98 -40.72
C TYR A 572 37.94 -24.95 -41.56
N GLN A 573 37.82 -23.65 -41.20
CA GLN A 573 38.59 -22.55 -41.80
C GLN A 573 39.52 -21.89 -40.79
N GLU A 574 40.63 -21.31 -41.27
CA GLU A 574 41.65 -20.62 -40.46
C GLU A 574 41.04 -19.51 -39.56
N LEU A 575 41.52 -19.44 -38.32
CA LEU A 575 41.01 -18.50 -37.30
C LEU A 575 41.62 -17.09 -37.46
N ASN A 576 41.09 -16.28 -38.37
CA ASN A 576 41.50 -14.87 -38.51
C ASN A 576 40.98 -13.97 -37.36
N THR A 577 39.86 -14.34 -36.76
CA THR A 577 39.28 -13.70 -35.57
C THR A 577 38.64 -14.78 -34.70
N ALA A 578 39.10 -14.90 -33.45
CA ALA A 578 38.65 -15.95 -32.54
C ALA A 578 37.92 -15.35 -31.32
N ARG A 579 36.83 -16.00 -30.91
CA ARG A 579 36.21 -15.81 -29.60
C ARG A 579 36.59 -17.01 -28.73
N ILE A 580 36.98 -16.72 -27.50
CA ILE A 580 37.40 -17.72 -26.52
C ILE A 580 36.19 -18.01 -25.62
N THR A 581 35.85 -19.28 -25.50
CA THR A 581 34.83 -19.79 -24.57
C THR A 581 35.40 -19.93 -23.15
N ARG A 582 34.56 -20.02 -22.11
CA ARG A 582 35.03 -20.21 -20.71
C ARG A 582 35.88 -21.48 -20.52
N CYS A 583 35.62 -22.52 -21.32
CA CYS A 583 36.43 -23.73 -21.42
C CYS A 583 37.71 -23.57 -22.26
N ASN A 584 38.13 -22.33 -22.58
CA ASN A 584 39.32 -21.98 -23.34
C ASN A 584 39.43 -22.56 -24.76
N HIS A 585 38.28 -22.83 -25.41
CA HIS A 585 38.23 -23.24 -26.81
C HIS A 585 37.96 -22.06 -27.75
N TYR A 586 38.59 -22.11 -28.94
CA TYR A 586 38.63 -21.03 -29.92
C TYR A 586 37.72 -21.31 -31.12
N PHE A 587 36.86 -20.35 -31.45
CA PHE A 587 35.96 -20.44 -32.60
C PHE A 587 35.81 -19.08 -33.28
N HIS A 588 35.43 -19.03 -34.57
CA HIS A 588 34.95 -17.77 -35.13
C HIS A 588 33.70 -17.32 -34.39
N GLY A 589 33.60 -16.02 -34.09
CA GLY A 589 32.44 -15.48 -33.37
C GLY A 589 31.09 -15.76 -34.05
N VAL A 590 31.08 -15.86 -35.39
CA VAL A 590 29.86 -16.18 -36.16
C VAL A 590 29.49 -17.67 -36.05
N CYS A 591 30.49 -18.56 -36.10
CA CYS A 591 30.31 -19.99 -35.98
C CYS A 591 29.80 -20.39 -34.59
N LEU A 592 30.41 -19.83 -33.54
CA LEU A 592 29.99 -20.05 -32.16
C LEU A 592 28.56 -19.56 -31.91
N ARG A 593 28.20 -18.38 -32.43
CA ARG A 593 26.84 -17.83 -32.28
C ARG A 593 25.79 -18.74 -32.93
N LYS A 594 26.05 -19.26 -34.14
CA LYS A 594 25.12 -20.18 -34.82
C LYS A 594 24.96 -21.50 -34.08
N TRP A 595 26.05 -22.01 -33.48
CA TRP A 595 26.02 -23.24 -32.69
C TRP A 595 25.18 -23.10 -31.41
N LEU A 596 25.36 -21.99 -30.68
CA LEU A 596 24.59 -21.70 -29.46
C LEU A 596 23.08 -21.55 -29.68
N TYR A 597 22.61 -21.27 -30.91
CA TYR A 597 21.18 -21.32 -31.21
C TYR A 597 20.60 -22.74 -31.23
N VAL A 598 21.45 -23.75 -31.41
CA VAL A 598 21.04 -25.15 -31.54
C VAL A 598 21.32 -25.91 -30.24
N GLN A 599 22.49 -25.69 -29.63
CA GLN A 599 22.89 -26.33 -28.37
C GLN A 599 23.76 -25.39 -27.53
N ASP A 600 23.43 -25.24 -26.24
CA ASP A 600 24.14 -24.39 -25.25
C ASP A 600 25.45 -25.03 -24.72
N ILE A 601 26.06 -25.88 -25.54
CA ILE A 601 27.14 -26.77 -25.16
C ILE A 601 28.35 -26.51 -26.07
N CYS A 602 29.55 -26.49 -25.51
CA CYS A 602 30.78 -26.33 -26.29
C CYS A 602 30.97 -27.48 -27.30
N PRO A 603 31.20 -27.19 -28.60
CA PRO A 603 31.39 -28.23 -29.63
C PRO A 603 32.62 -29.14 -29.42
N LEU A 604 33.61 -28.69 -28.65
CA LEU A 604 34.87 -29.41 -28.46
C LEU A 604 34.87 -30.26 -27.18
N CYS A 605 34.47 -29.68 -26.04
CA CYS A 605 34.50 -30.38 -24.74
C CYS A 605 33.13 -30.82 -24.21
N HIS A 606 32.04 -30.47 -24.89
CA HIS A 606 30.67 -30.73 -24.44
C HIS A 606 30.30 -30.15 -23.06
N GLU A 607 31.05 -29.15 -22.59
CA GLU A 607 30.73 -28.44 -21.37
C GLU A 607 29.66 -27.37 -21.62
N THR A 608 28.70 -27.24 -20.70
CA THR A 608 27.64 -26.23 -20.77
C THR A 608 28.24 -24.84 -20.63
N LEU A 609 28.07 -24.01 -21.66
CA LEU A 609 28.63 -22.65 -21.70
C LEU A 609 27.84 -21.67 -20.81
N TYR A 610 26.64 -22.05 -20.40
CA TYR A 610 25.83 -21.40 -19.39
C TYR A 610 25.66 -22.31 -18.17
N ALA A 611 26.55 -22.17 -17.20
CA ALA A 611 26.23 -22.52 -15.82
C ALA A 611 25.93 -21.21 -15.08
N ILE A 612 24.71 -21.06 -14.57
CA ILE A 612 24.45 -20.10 -13.49
C ILE A 612 25.10 -20.74 -12.26
N THR A 613 26.37 -20.42 -12.02
CA THR A 613 27.07 -20.82 -10.79
C THR A 613 26.87 -19.74 -9.75
N GLU A 614 26.18 -20.08 -8.67
CA GLU A 614 26.01 -19.29 -7.43
C GLU A 614 27.33 -19.12 -6.64
N ASP A 615 28.49 -19.19 -7.30
CA ASP A 615 29.80 -19.31 -6.65
C ASP A 615 30.67 -18.03 -6.71
N GLU A 616 30.24 -16.94 -7.36
CA GLU A 616 30.97 -15.65 -7.30
C GLU A 616 30.66 -14.82 -6.02
N ALA A 617 29.93 -15.39 -5.06
CA ALA A 617 29.63 -14.75 -3.77
C ALA A 617 30.55 -15.19 -2.63
N ASN A 618 31.42 -16.19 -2.79
CA ASN A 618 32.14 -16.80 -1.66
C ASN A 618 33.66 -16.59 -1.63
N ASP A 619 34.27 -15.98 -2.65
CA ASP A 619 35.73 -15.76 -2.68
C ASP A 619 36.16 -14.36 -2.22
N ASN A 620 35.22 -13.43 -1.98
CA ASN A 620 35.55 -12.05 -1.55
C ASN A 620 35.49 -11.80 -0.03
N GLU A 621 35.24 -12.81 0.82
CA GLU A 621 35.33 -12.65 2.29
C GLU A 621 36.45 -13.48 2.95
N ALA A 622 37.16 -14.34 2.21
CA ALA A 622 38.33 -15.06 2.72
C ALA A 622 39.66 -14.26 2.63
N GLU A 623 39.66 -13.08 2.00
CA GLU A 623 40.86 -12.22 1.88
C GLU A 623 40.93 -11.08 2.91
N HIS A 624 39.96 -10.97 3.83
CA HIS A 624 39.93 -9.90 4.85
C HIS A 624 40.45 -10.31 6.24
N ASP A 625 41.16 -11.45 6.35
CA ASP A 625 41.76 -11.97 7.61
C ASP A 625 43.31 -11.91 7.63
N HIS A 626 43.92 -11.21 6.67
CA HIS A 626 45.37 -10.97 6.63
C HIS A 626 45.71 -9.52 6.27
N MET A 627 45.20 -8.56 7.03
CA MET A 627 45.89 -7.31 7.41
C MET A 627 44.98 -6.50 8.34
N ASP A 628 45.50 -6.30 9.55
CA ASP A 628 44.98 -5.51 10.70
C ASP A 628 43.94 -6.13 11.63
#